data_AF-A0A5C3N8Y2-F1
#
_entry.id   AF-A0A5C3N8Y2-F1
#
_cell.length_a   1.000
_cell.length_b   1.000
_cell.length_c   1.000
_cell.angle_alpha   90.00
_cell.angle_beta   90.00
_cell.angle_gamma   90.00
#
_symmetry.space_group_name_H-M   'P 1'
#
loop_
_entity.id
_entity.type
_entity.pdbx_description
1 polymer ?
#
loop_
_entity_poly.entity_id
_entity_poly.type
_entity_poly.pdbx_seq_one_letter_code
_entity_poly.pdbx_strand_id
1 'polypeptide(L)'
;MSFQSAEQSRHDRINLVRLVKKLDQSVKHDFEERNVQDVERSGQRELYVKAQGTMQKVKYAQRLLRNPEVESELQLQRMYEDFRSTLERLQSVVERTLKVLEPRPIHPEPMLPTLPKPKTTPQYPTNTAENPAETPAEAPRSPDEAIESLPTSDLLLSPSDTLPRMPEQSRASLIPSPLPQPTMPGLPTSSTVPLQSSNLLQEELSAQLAQMASQLKANAVHFSSTLAKDEALVQDAQEKLETNYDEMKRERVRVRDFRGKSGGTTWLVVCSVIVVLISFVVMVFIIRWTR
;
A
#
# COMPACT_ATOMS: atom_id res chain seq x y z
N MET A 1 -15.47 -7.95 22.30
CA MET A 1 -16.41 -8.59 21.37
C MET A 1 -17.35 -7.49 20.90
N SER A 2 -17.36 -7.18 19.60
CA SER A 2 -18.20 -6.11 19.04
C SER A 2 -19.59 -6.69 18.80
N PHE A 3 -20.58 -6.24 19.58
CA PHE A 3 -21.99 -6.51 19.29
C PHE A 3 -22.37 -5.67 18.09
N GLN A 4 -22.34 -6.27 16.90
CA GLN A 4 -22.97 -5.64 15.73
C GLN A 4 -24.47 -5.60 16.01
N SER A 5 -25.07 -4.41 15.94
CA SER A 5 -26.51 -4.28 16.09
C SER A 5 -27.20 -5.10 14.99
N ALA A 6 -28.31 -5.77 15.28
CA ALA A 6 -29.05 -6.57 14.28
C ALA A 6 -29.40 -5.76 13.01
N GLU A 7 -29.52 -4.43 13.15
CA GLU A 7 -29.68 -3.51 12.02
C GLU A 7 -28.44 -3.43 11.12
N GLN A 8 -27.24 -3.44 11.70
CA GLN A 8 -25.98 -3.46 10.97
C GLN A 8 -25.87 -4.74 10.13
N SER A 9 -26.22 -5.89 10.70
CA SER A 9 -26.20 -7.17 9.99
C SER A 9 -27.22 -7.19 8.83
N ARG A 10 -28.37 -6.50 8.95
CA ARG A 10 -29.32 -6.32 7.83
C ARG A 10 -28.78 -5.40 6.74
N HIS A 11 -28.14 -4.29 7.12
CA HIS A 11 -27.52 -3.38 6.16
C HIS A 11 -26.38 -4.06 5.39
N ASP A 12 -25.54 -4.81 6.10
CA ASP A 12 -24.42 -5.55 5.51
C ASP A 12 -24.92 -6.58 4.49
N ARG A 13 -26.05 -7.25 4.75
CA ARG A 13 -26.71 -8.15 3.78
C ARG A 13 -27.16 -7.42 2.51
N ILE A 14 -27.87 -6.31 2.66
CA ILE A 14 -28.35 -5.52 1.51
C ILE A 14 -27.17 -4.96 0.71
N ASN A 15 -26.12 -4.53 1.41
CA ASN A 15 -24.90 -4.02 0.81
C ASN A 15 -24.15 -5.13 0.07
N LEU A 16 -24.06 -6.34 0.62
CA LEU A 16 -23.43 -7.49 -0.03
C LEU A 16 -24.11 -7.81 -1.37
N VAL A 17 -25.44 -7.93 -1.40
CA VAL A 17 -26.19 -8.22 -2.63
C VAL A 17 -25.91 -7.17 -3.71
N ARG A 18 -25.97 -5.88 -3.33
CA ARG A 18 -25.69 -4.78 -4.26
C ARG A 18 -24.23 -4.78 -4.72
N LEU A 19 -23.30 -5.06 -3.81
CA LEU A 19 -21.87 -5.09 -4.08
C LEU A 19 -21.52 -6.21 -5.04
N VAL A 20 -21.98 -7.44 -4.80
CA VAL A 20 -21.73 -8.60 -5.67
C VAL A 20 -22.31 -8.35 -7.06
N LYS A 21 -23.54 -7.82 -7.17
CA LYS A 21 -24.15 -7.49 -8.47
C LYS A 21 -23.35 -6.42 -9.23
N LYS A 22 -22.89 -5.37 -8.54
CA LYS A 22 -22.05 -4.33 -9.14
C LYS A 22 -20.68 -4.87 -9.55
N LEU A 23 -20.09 -5.76 -8.76
CA LEU A 23 -18.81 -6.40 -9.07
C LEU A 23 -18.95 -7.30 -10.29
N ASP A 24 -20.00 -8.13 -10.36
CA ASP A 24 -20.26 -8.98 -11.51
C ASP A 24 -20.45 -8.16 -12.79
N GLN A 25 -21.22 -7.06 -12.71
CA GLN A 25 -21.41 -6.16 -13.85
C GLN A 25 -20.12 -5.43 -14.27
N SER A 26 -19.33 -4.94 -13.30
CA SER A 26 -18.06 -4.28 -13.59
C SER A 26 -17.07 -5.25 -14.21
N VAL A 27 -16.97 -6.48 -13.69
CA VAL A 27 -16.02 -7.46 -14.21
C VAL A 27 -16.42 -7.92 -15.62
N LYS A 28 -17.71 -8.15 -15.88
CA LYS A 28 -18.21 -8.46 -17.22
C LYS A 28 -17.85 -7.39 -18.24
N HIS A 29 -18.18 -6.14 -17.94
CA HIS A 29 -17.93 -5.01 -18.85
C HIS A 29 -16.42 -4.70 -19.03
N ASP A 30 -15.66 -4.73 -17.94
CA ASP A 30 -14.28 -4.23 -17.94
C ASP A 30 -13.23 -5.28 -18.32
N PHE A 31 -13.52 -6.57 -18.11
CA PHE A 31 -12.55 -7.65 -18.26
C PHE A 31 -13.01 -8.79 -19.18
N GLU A 32 -14.32 -9.07 -19.29
CA GLU A 32 -14.82 -10.12 -20.20
C GLU A 32 -15.15 -9.55 -21.59
N GLU A 33 -15.84 -8.41 -21.69
CA GLU A 33 -16.22 -7.80 -22.97
C GLU A 33 -15.08 -6.98 -23.59
N ARG A 34 -14.27 -6.34 -22.76
CA ARG A 34 -13.12 -5.55 -23.21
C ARG A 34 -11.91 -6.49 -23.35
N ASN A 35 -11.64 -6.93 -24.58
CA ASN A 35 -10.52 -7.83 -24.87
C ASN A 35 -9.20 -7.21 -24.38
N VAL A 36 -8.61 -7.78 -23.32
CA VAL A 36 -7.42 -7.25 -22.63
C VAL A 36 -6.21 -7.16 -23.57
N GLN A 37 -6.18 -7.95 -24.64
CA GLN A 37 -5.11 -7.95 -25.64
C GLN A 37 -5.16 -6.76 -26.61
N ASP A 38 -6.33 -6.18 -26.86
CA ASP A 38 -6.51 -5.09 -27.84
C ASP A 38 -6.29 -3.70 -27.22
N VAL A 39 -5.97 -3.65 -25.92
CA VAL A 39 -5.84 -2.39 -25.18
C VAL A 39 -4.43 -1.83 -25.37
N GLU A 40 -4.35 -0.60 -25.87
CA GLU A 40 -3.11 0.16 -26.01
C GLU A 40 -2.30 0.20 -24.70
N ARG A 41 -0.97 0.27 -24.80
CA ARG A 41 -0.05 0.30 -23.63
C ARG A 41 -0.40 1.37 -22.59
N SER A 42 -0.98 2.50 -23.01
CA SER A 42 -1.48 3.57 -22.13
C SER A 42 -2.66 3.09 -21.29
N GLY A 43 -3.63 2.41 -21.89
CA GLY A 43 -4.82 1.87 -21.23
C GLY A 43 -4.54 0.64 -20.36
N GLN A 44 -3.45 -0.10 -20.62
CA GLN A 44 -3.07 -1.26 -19.81
C GLN A 44 -2.79 -0.89 -18.34
N ARG A 45 -2.13 0.26 -18.11
CA ARG A 45 -1.84 0.73 -16.74
C ARG A 45 -3.12 1.09 -15.99
N GLU A 46 -4.07 1.74 -16.66
CA GLU A 46 -5.37 2.08 -16.07
C GLU A 46 -6.19 0.83 -15.75
N LEU A 47 -6.21 -0.15 -16.66
CA LEU A 47 -6.87 -1.43 -16.44
C LEU A 47 -6.22 -2.22 -15.31
N TYR A 48 -4.90 -2.20 -15.18
CA TYR A 48 -4.18 -2.85 -14.09
C TYR A 48 -4.57 -2.27 -12.72
N VAL A 49 -4.58 -0.93 -12.60
CA VAL A 49 -5.02 -0.25 -11.36
C VAL A 49 -6.49 -0.56 -11.06
N LYS A 50 -7.34 -0.60 -12.08
CA LYS A 50 -8.76 -0.95 -11.94
C LYS A 50 -8.95 -2.41 -11.52
N ALA A 51 -8.18 -3.34 -12.09
CA ALA A 51 -8.15 -4.75 -11.70
C ALA A 51 -7.69 -4.92 -10.24
N GLN A 52 -6.68 -4.17 -9.80
CA GLN A 52 -6.24 -4.17 -8.41
C GLN A 52 -7.33 -3.66 -7.45
N GLY A 53 -8.02 -2.58 -7.82
CA GLY A 53 -9.14 -2.04 -7.04
C GLY A 53 -10.33 -2.98 -6.97
N THR A 54 -10.66 -3.67 -8.06
CA THR A 54 -11.73 -4.70 -8.07
C THR A 54 -11.35 -5.92 -7.23
N MET A 55 -10.09 -6.35 -7.27
CA MET A 55 -9.57 -7.42 -6.40
C MET A 55 -9.76 -7.10 -4.91
N GLN A 56 -9.47 -5.86 -4.48
CA GLN A 56 -9.71 -5.45 -3.10
C GLN A 56 -11.20 -5.50 -2.72
N LYS A 57 -12.09 -5.07 -3.63
CA LYS A 57 -13.54 -5.14 -3.40
C LYS A 57 -14.05 -6.58 -3.31
N VAL A 58 -13.51 -7.50 -4.11
CA VAL A 58 -13.81 -8.93 -4.04
C VAL A 58 -13.36 -9.49 -2.68
N LYS A 59 -12.14 -9.16 -2.22
CA LYS A 59 -11.65 -9.57 -0.88
C LYS A 59 -12.51 -9.00 0.24
N TYR A 60 -12.98 -7.77 0.12
CA TYR A 60 -13.90 -7.17 1.09
C TYR A 60 -15.25 -7.89 1.11
N ALA A 61 -15.83 -8.20 -0.06
CA ALA A 61 -17.06 -8.97 -0.16
C ALA A 61 -16.91 -10.37 0.46
N GLN A 62 -15.78 -11.04 0.23
CA GLN A 62 -15.44 -12.32 0.88
C GLN A 62 -15.34 -12.20 2.40
N ARG A 63 -14.75 -11.11 2.90
CA ARG A 63 -14.69 -10.85 4.34
C ARG A 63 -16.07 -10.63 4.94
N LEU A 64 -16.96 -9.96 4.21
CA LEU A 64 -18.35 -9.74 4.62
C LEU A 64 -19.16 -11.06 4.64
N LEU A 65 -18.86 -11.97 3.72
CA LEU A 65 -19.41 -13.33 3.68
C LEU A 65 -18.95 -14.23 4.84
N ARG A 66 -17.77 -13.97 5.40
CA ARG A 66 -17.19 -14.76 6.49
C ARG A 66 -17.79 -14.42 7.87
N ASN A 67 -18.63 -13.39 7.96
CA ASN A 67 -19.26 -13.01 9.23
C ASN A 67 -20.29 -14.08 9.64
N PRO A 68 -20.14 -14.75 10.81
CA PRO A 68 -20.91 -15.95 11.17
C PRO A 68 -22.36 -15.70 11.60
N GLU A 69 -22.90 -14.49 11.46
CA GLU A 69 -24.17 -14.10 12.07
C GLU A 69 -25.43 -14.39 11.23
N VAL A 70 -25.35 -15.38 10.33
CA VAL A 70 -26.43 -15.67 9.37
C VAL A 70 -26.69 -17.17 9.27
N GLU A 71 -27.16 -17.76 10.37
CA GLU A 71 -27.35 -19.22 10.47
C GLU A 71 -28.82 -19.60 10.71
N SER A 72 -29.79 -18.92 10.09
CA SER A 72 -31.21 -19.22 10.38
C SER A 72 -32.21 -19.19 9.22
N GLU A 73 -31.79 -19.02 7.96
CA GLU A 73 -32.71 -19.13 6.83
C GLU A 73 -32.11 -19.98 5.70
N LEU A 74 -32.69 -21.15 5.44
CA LEU A 74 -32.24 -22.10 4.40
C LEU A 74 -32.18 -21.47 2.99
N GLN A 75 -33.08 -20.52 2.69
CA GLN A 75 -33.07 -19.78 1.43
C GLN A 75 -31.87 -18.83 1.33
N LEU A 76 -31.51 -18.24 2.47
CA LEU A 76 -30.39 -17.35 2.59
C LEU A 76 -29.09 -18.14 2.37
N GLN A 77 -28.98 -19.32 2.97
CA GLN A 77 -27.82 -20.19 2.79
C GLN A 77 -27.54 -20.53 1.31
N ARG A 78 -28.58 -20.82 0.51
CA ARG A 78 -28.40 -21.04 -0.95
C ARG A 78 -27.90 -19.78 -1.66
N MET A 79 -28.49 -18.63 -1.36
CA MET A 79 -28.06 -17.35 -1.95
C MET A 79 -26.61 -17.00 -1.56
N TYR A 80 -26.20 -17.36 -0.34
CA TYR A 80 -24.82 -17.18 0.13
C TYR A 80 -23.83 -18.07 -0.61
N GLU A 81 -24.19 -19.33 -0.89
CA GLU A 81 -23.37 -20.22 -1.72
C GLU A 81 -23.28 -19.72 -3.18
N ASP A 82 -24.37 -19.19 -3.72
CA ASP A 82 -24.37 -18.54 -5.04
C ASP A 82 -23.45 -17.31 -5.05
N PHE A 83 -23.47 -16.48 -4.00
CA PHE A 83 -22.55 -15.34 -3.89
C PHE A 83 -21.09 -15.77 -3.70
N ARG A 84 -20.86 -16.87 -2.99
CA ARG A 84 -19.52 -17.41 -2.80
C ARG A 84 -18.93 -17.91 -4.10
N SER A 85 -19.67 -18.72 -4.85
CA SER A 85 -19.25 -19.26 -6.14
C SER A 85 -19.05 -18.15 -7.19
N THR A 86 -19.93 -17.14 -7.22
CA THR A 86 -19.76 -15.98 -8.10
C THR A 86 -18.53 -15.15 -7.74
N LEU A 87 -18.26 -14.90 -6.45
CA LEU A 87 -17.04 -14.18 -6.05
C LEU A 87 -15.76 -14.96 -6.33
N GLU A 88 -15.78 -16.29 -6.21
CA GLU A 88 -14.64 -17.14 -6.59
C GLU A 88 -14.39 -17.08 -8.10
N ARG A 89 -15.46 -17.14 -8.91
CA ARG A 89 -15.39 -16.90 -10.36
C ARG A 89 -14.78 -15.54 -10.67
N LEU A 90 -15.30 -14.47 -10.05
CA LEU A 90 -14.82 -13.10 -10.24
C LEU A 90 -13.35 -12.95 -9.84
N GLN A 91 -12.95 -13.54 -8.71
CA GLN A 91 -11.56 -13.53 -8.26
C GLN A 91 -10.64 -14.17 -9.31
N SER A 92 -11.02 -15.33 -9.84
CA SER A 92 -10.22 -16.04 -10.85
C SER A 92 -10.04 -15.22 -12.13
N VAL A 93 -11.09 -14.51 -12.58
CA VAL A 93 -11.04 -13.65 -13.77
C VAL A 93 -10.10 -12.47 -13.53
N VAL A 94 -10.28 -11.76 -12.41
CA VAL A 94 -9.44 -10.59 -12.09
C VAL A 94 -7.98 -11.02 -11.90
N GLU A 95 -7.71 -12.15 -11.25
CA GLU A 95 -6.35 -12.66 -11.09
C GLU A 95 -5.67 -12.99 -12.42
N ARG A 96 -6.41 -13.61 -13.36
CA ARG A 96 -5.91 -13.84 -14.73
C ARG A 96 -5.60 -12.53 -15.42
N THR A 97 -6.48 -11.52 -15.32
CA THR A 97 -6.21 -10.21 -15.94
C THR A 97 -5.00 -9.51 -15.33
N LEU A 98 -4.81 -9.60 -14.00
CA LEU A 98 -3.65 -9.02 -13.33
C LEU A 98 -2.34 -9.67 -13.77
N LYS A 99 -2.32 -11.00 -13.94
CA LYS A 99 -1.16 -11.73 -14.46
C LYS A 99 -0.81 -11.33 -15.90
N VAL A 100 -1.83 -11.06 -16.73
CA VAL A 100 -1.63 -10.61 -18.13
C VAL A 100 -1.16 -9.15 -18.19
N LEU A 101 -1.63 -8.32 -17.27
CA LEU A 101 -1.35 -6.88 -17.21
C LEU A 101 -0.12 -6.53 -16.34
N GLU A 102 0.56 -7.52 -15.77
CA GLU A 102 1.69 -7.30 -14.86
C GLU A 102 2.79 -6.50 -15.59
N PRO A 103 3.10 -5.28 -15.12
CA PRO A 103 4.09 -4.45 -15.80
C PRO A 103 5.45 -5.12 -15.73
N ARG A 104 6.04 -5.45 -16.89
CA ARG A 104 7.44 -5.90 -16.95
C ARG A 104 8.30 -4.79 -16.35
N PRO A 105 9.13 -5.06 -15.33
CA PRO A 105 9.95 -4.03 -14.70
C PRO A 105 10.94 -3.49 -15.74
N ILE A 106 10.74 -2.24 -16.17
CA ILE A 106 11.70 -1.52 -16.99
C ILE A 106 12.76 -0.99 -16.02
N HIS A 107 13.85 -1.74 -15.88
CA HIS A 107 15.04 -1.21 -15.21
C HIS A 107 15.60 -0.10 -16.11
N PRO A 108 15.68 1.17 -15.66
CA PRO A 108 16.38 2.19 -16.42
C PRO A 108 17.85 1.76 -16.55
N GLU A 109 18.41 1.88 -17.75
CA GLU A 109 19.83 1.58 -17.99
C GLU A 109 20.69 2.41 -17.02
N PRO A 110 21.65 1.79 -16.30
CA PRO A 110 22.44 2.48 -15.30
C PRO A 110 23.26 3.59 -15.98
N MET A 111 23.04 4.86 -15.61
CA MET A 111 23.75 6.02 -16.18
C MET A 111 25.21 6.17 -15.69
N LEU A 112 25.71 5.22 -14.91
CA LEU A 112 27.06 5.20 -14.35
C LEU A 112 28.22 5.12 -15.36
N PRO A 113 28.07 4.60 -16.62
CA PRO A 113 29.15 4.64 -17.60
C PRO A 113 29.42 6.04 -18.19
N THR A 114 28.51 7.00 -18.00
CA THR A 114 28.56 8.32 -18.65
C THR A 114 29.25 9.41 -17.82
N LEU A 115 29.70 9.09 -16.60
CA LEU A 115 30.43 10.04 -15.76
C LEU A 115 31.92 10.05 -16.17
N PRO A 116 32.48 11.20 -16.62
CA PRO A 116 33.90 11.30 -16.94
C PRO A 116 34.74 11.12 -15.67
N LYS A 117 35.67 10.16 -15.71
CA LYS A 117 36.58 9.87 -14.58
C LYS A 117 37.50 11.07 -14.30
N PRO A 118 37.65 11.52 -13.04
CA PRO A 118 38.58 12.61 -12.68
C PRO A 118 40.02 12.27 -13.07
N LYS A 119 40.73 13.22 -13.68
CA LYS A 119 42.15 13.10 -14.02
C LYS A 119 43.00 13.17 -12.75
N THR A 120 43.70 12.09 -12.42
CA THR A 120 44.74 12.07 -11.38
C THR A 120 46.00 12.73 -11.93
N THR A 121 46.33 13.91 -11.41
CA THR A 121 47.60 14.60 -11.67
C THR A 121 48.74 13.94 -10.86
N PRO A 122 49.91 13.66 -11.45
CA PRO A 122 51.01 12.97 -10.78
C PRO A 122 52.13 13.89 -10.23
N GLN A 123 52.93 13.28 -9.35
CA GLN A 123 54.32 13.57 -8.94
C GLN A 123 54.59 14.60 -7.83
N TYR A 124 55.39 14.20 -6.83
CA TYR A 124 56.80 14.61 -6.58
C TYR A 124 57.46 13.59 -5.58
N PRO A 125 58.80 13.55 -5.38
CA PRO A 125 59.67 12.39 -5.64
C PRO A 125 60.61 12.05 -4.45
N THR A 126 61.62 11.18 -4.64
CA THR A 126 62.98 11.11 -4.00
C THR A 126 63.43 9.64 -3.96
N ASN A 127 64.28 9.18 -4.91
CA ASN A 127 65.77 9.02 -4.86
C ASN A 127 66.21 7.76 -4.06
N THR A 128 67.21 6.93 -4.38
CA THR A 128 68.28 6.87 -5.40
C THR A 128 69.02 5.51 -5.24
N ALA A 129 69.76 5.10 -6.29
CA ALA A 129 70.79 4.03 -6.40
C ALA A 129 70.30 2.62 -6.77
N GLU A 130 70.91 1.84 -7.66
CA GLU A 130 72.09 1.96 -8.54
C GLU A 130 71.97 0.87 -9.65
N ASN A 131 72.63 1.07 -10.79
CA ASN A 131 72.59 0.35 -12.09
C ASN A 131 73.36 -1.02 -12.06
N PRO A 132 73.62 -1.76 -13.17
CA PRO A 132 72.97 -1.93 -14.49
C PRO A 132 72.79 -3.41 -14.94
N ALA A 133 71.95 -3.68 -15.96
CA ALA A 133 72.26 -4.49 -17.17
C ALA A 133 71.01 -5.14 -17.82
N GLU A 134 70.81 -4.74 -19.08
CA GLU A 134 70.19 -5.37 -20.27
C GLU A 134 69.43 -6.73 -20.16
N THR A 135 68.15 -6.66 -20.62
CA THR A 135 67.34 -7.56 -21.50
C THR A 135 67.81 -8.99 -21.81
N PRO A 136 66.93 -9.98 -22.13
CA PRO A 136 65.55 -9.82 -22.63
C PRO A 136 64.47 -10.83 -22.19
N ALA A 137 63.22 -10.37 -22.40
CA ALA A 137 62.05 -11.07 -22.94
C ALA A 137 61.55 -12.42 -22.37
N GLU A 138 60.21 -12.44 -22.28
CA GLU A 138 59.32 -13.58 -22.58
C GLU A 138 58.71 -14.34 -21.39
N ALA A 139 57.47 -13.93 -21.09
CA ALA A 139 56.30 -14.63 -20.53
C ALA A 139 56.46 -15.92 -19.69
N PRO A 140 55.72 -15.97 -18.58
CA PRO A 140 54.89 -17.16 -18.28
C PRO A 140 53.47 -16.74 -17.82
N ARG A 141 52.39 -17.26 -18.41
CA ARG A 141 51.70 -18.51 -18.02
C ARG A 141 51.62 -18.73 -16.49
N SER A 142 50.39 -18.58 -15.98
CA SER A 142 49.71 -19.23 -14.81
C SER A 142 50.38 -20.52 -14.28
N PRO A 143 50.22 -20.96 -13.00
CA PRO A 143 48.94 -21.04 -12.26
C PRO A 143 48.98 -21.02 -10.70
N ASP A 144 47.79 -21.09 -10.10
CA ASP A 144 47.41 -21.69 -8.79
C ASP A 144 47.83 -21.13 -7.41
N GLU A 145 46.79 -21.14 -6.56
CA GLU A 145 46.71 -21.27 -5.09
C GLU A 145 47.60 -20.42 -4.16
N ALA A 146 46.98 -19.53 -3.39
CA ALA A 146 46.64 -19.82 -1.98
C ALA A 146 46.04 -18.60 -1.26
N ILE A 147 44.78 -18.76 -0.82
CA ILE A 147 44.26 -18.44 0.52
C ILE A 147 44.67 -17.09 1.14
N GLU A 148 43.76 -16.12 1.10
CA GLU A 148 43.46 -15.29 2.28
C GLU A 148 42.01 -14.78 2.22
N SER A 149 41.11 -15.54 2.83
CA SER A 149 39.73 -15.17 3.08
C SER A 149 39.61 -14.53 4.46
N LEU A 150 39.04 -13.32 4.56
CA LEU A 150 38.19 -12.80 5.65
C LEU A 150 37.58 -11.45 5.21
N PRO A 151 36.40 -11.03 5.73
CA PRO A 151 35.24 -10.80 4.88
C PRO A 151 34.65 -9.38 5.02
N THR A 152 34.07 -8.88 3.92
CA THR A 152 33.08 -7.78 3.97
C THR A 152 31.94 -8.13 3.03
N SER A 153 31.10 -9.05 3.49
CA SER A 153 29.78 -9.32 2.94
C SER A 153 28.78 -9.14 4.06
N ASP A 154 28.34 -7.91 4.26
CA ASP A 154 27.07 -7.66 4.96
C ASP A 154 26.62 -6.23 4.71
N LEU A 155 25.91 -6.03 3.60
CA LEU A 155 24.91 -4.97 3.49
C LEU A 155 24.00 -5.27 2.31
N LEU A 156 22.77 -5.67 2.68
CA LEU A 156 21.53 -5.58 1.92
C LEU A 156 21.15 -6.80 1.08
N LEU A 157 20.46 -7.74 1.72
CA LEU A 157 19.47 -8.59 1.05
C LEU A 157 18.11 -8.56 1.77
N SER A 158 17.08 -8.56 0.91
CA SER A 158 15.63 -8.51 1.12
C SER A 158 15.04 -9.75 1.81
N PRO A 159 13.73 -9.75 2.15
CA PRO A 159 13.13 -10.64 3.15
C PRO A 159 12.59 -11.99 2.62
N SER A 160 12.72 -13.00 3.50
CA SER A 160 11.99 -14.29 3.68
C SER A 160 12.32 -15.49 2.76
N ASP A 161 12.91 -16.57 3.31
CA ASP A 161 12.19 -17.71 3.93
C ASP A 161 13.12 -18.73 4.66
N THR A 162 12.60 -19.32 5.75
CA THR A 162 13.00 -20.54 6.51
C THR A 162 14.30 -20.67 7.37
N LEU A 163 14.05 -20.79 8.70
CA LEU A 163 14.82 -21.35 9.84
C LEU A 163 15.90 -22.44 9.55
N PRO A 164 16.99 -22.56 10.34
CA PRO A 164 16.90 -23.11 11.71
C PRO A 164 17.89 -22.61 12.80
N ARG A 165 17.41 -22.71 14.05
CA ARG A 165 18.13 -23.11 15.29
C ARG A 165 18.91 -22.06 16.11
N MET A 166 18.21 -21.52 17.13
CA MET A 166 18.53 -21.40 18.58
C MET A 166 19.92 -20.92 19.07
N PRO A 167 20.02 -20.18 20.21
CA PRO A 167 19.37 -20.53 21.48
C PRO A 167 18.46 -19.46 22.08
N GLU A 168 17.55 -19.98 22.91
CA GLU A 168 16.50 -19.31 23.65
C GLU A 168 17.02 -18.29 24.65
N GLN A 169 16.37 -17.11 24.71
CA GLN A 169 15.97 -16.53 25.98
C GLN A 169 14.81 -15.56 25.78
N SER A 170 13.62 -16.06 26.12
CA SER A 170 12.52 -15.33 26.75
C SER A 170 11.83 -14.23 25.94
N ARG A 171 11.13 -14.61 24.87
CA ARG A 171 9.91 -13.92 24.46
C ARG A 171 8.72 -14.52 25.20
N ALA A 172 8.45 -14.00 26.40
CA ALA A 172 7.16 -14.16 27.06
C ALA A 172 6.36 -12.87 26.89
N SER A 173 5.23 -12.99 26.17
CA SER A 173 3.99 -12.22 26.26
C SER A 173 4.05 -10.69 26.44
N LEU A 174 3.70 -10.00 25.35
CA LEU A 174 3.04 -8.69 25.33
C LEU A 174 1.59 -8.78 25.82
N ILE A 175 1.38 -9.26 27.04
CA ILE A 175 0.10 -9.21 27.75
C ILE A 175 0.39 -8.54 29.09
N PRO A 176 -0.33 -7.48 29.50
CA PRO A 176 -0.23 -6.98 30.86
C PRO A 176 -0.73 -8.09 31.79
N SER A 177 0.17 -8.68 32.58
CA SER A 177 -0.25 -9.55 33.69
C SER A 177 -1.21 -8.78 34.59
N PRO A 178 -2.36 -9.35 34.98
CA PRO A 178 -3.21 -8.75 35.97
C PRO A 178 -2.46 -8.73 37.31
N LEU A 179 -2.57 -7.58 37.97
CA LEU A 179 -2.20 -7.25 39.34
C LEU A 179 -2.18 -8.48 40.28
N PRO A 180 -1.11 -8.73 41.06
CA PRO A 180 -1.14 -9.72 42.13
C PRO A 180 -2.18 -9.29 43.17
N GLN A 181 -3.21 -10.12 43.35
CA GLN A 181 -4.14 -9.99 44.46
C GLN A 181 -3.38 -10.14 45.79
N PRO A 182 -3.61 -9.29 46.79
CA PRO A 182 -3.03 -9.46 48.12
C PRO A 182 -3.68 -10.68 48.77
N THR A 183 -3.00 -11.82 48.72
CA THR A 183 -3.36 -12.97 49.54
C THR A 183 -2.97 -12.65 50.96
N MET A 184 -3.97 -12.59 51.86
CA MET A 184 -3.78 -12.36 53.28
C MET A 184 -2.72 -13.30 53.86
N PRO A 185 -1.73 -12.82 54.63
CA PRO A 185 -0.82 -13.70 55.34
C PRO A 185 -1.56 -14.32 56.53
N GLY A 186 -1.84 -15.61 56.43
CA GLY A 186 -2.11 -16.43 57.59
C GLY A 186 -0.92 -16.37 58.54
N LEU A 187 -1.23 -16.13 59.82
CA LEU A 187 -0.31 -16.19 60.95
C LEU A 187 0.50 -17.50 60.90
N PRO A 188 1.84 -17.41 61.03
CA PRO A 188 2.42 -18.09 62.18
C PRO A 188 3.42 -17.21 62.93
N THR A 189 3.19 -17.12 64.23
CA THR A 189 4.17 -17.36 65.30
C THR A 189 5.63 -16.99 64.99
N SER A 190 6.09 -15.96 65.70
CA SER A 190 7.45 -15.78 66.19
C SER A 190 8.59 -16.20 65.26
N SER A 191 9.05 -15.29 64.40
CA SER A 191 10.49 -15.16 64.18
C SER A 191 10.84 -13.73 63.84
N THR A 192 11.75 -13.16 64.61
CA THR A 192 12.49 -11.94 64.31
C THR A 192 13.29 -12.15 63.02
N VAL A 193 12.66 -11.86 61.87
CA VAL A 193 13.37 -11.66 60.60
C VAL A 193 13.89 -10.22 60.60
N PRO A 194 15.15 -9.96 60.25
CA PRO A 194 15.77 -8.66 60.50
C PRO A 194 15.10 -7.58 59.63
N LEU A 195 14.64 -6.51 60.27
CA LEU A 195 14.04 -5.30 59.68
C LEU A 195 14.88 -4.68 58.53
N GLN A 196 16.15 -5.05 58.42
CA GLN A 196 17.05 -4.66 57.34
C GLN A 196 16.67 -5.27 55.98
N SER A 197 16.13 -6.49 55.95
CA SER A 197 15.76 -7.18 54.70
C SER A 197 14.54 -6.56 54.02
N SER A 198 13.55 -6.08 54.80
CA SER A 198 12.38 -5.38 54.27
C SER A 198 12.71 -3.96 53.80
N ASN A 199 13.65 -3.27 54.45
CA ASN A 199 14.13 -1.96 53.99
C ASN A 199 14.91 -2.09 52.67
N LEU A 200 15.75 -3.12 52.53
CA LEU A 200 16.46 -3.41 51.27
C LEU A 200 15.50 -3.68 50.11
N LEU A 201 14.43 -4.46 50.34
CA LEU A 201 13.40 -4.69 49.31
C LEU A 201 12.63 -3.41 48.94
N GLN A 202 12.32 -2.54 49.91
CA GLN A 202 11.69 -1.26 49.62
C GLN A 202 12.62 -0.34 48.83
N GLU A 203 13.92 -0.34 49.15
CA GLU A 203 14.92 0.44 48.43
C GLU A 203 15.09 -0.06 46.99
N GLU A 204 15.10 -1.37 46.77
CA GLU A 204 15.15 -1.98 45.43
C GLU A 204 13.91 -1.65 44.58
N LEU A 205 12.71 -1.72 45.17
CA LEU A 205 11.47 -1.33 44.48
C LEU A 205 11.45 0.18 44.16
N SER A 206 11.96 1.01 45.06
CA SER A 206 12.06 2.46 44.83
C SER A 206 13.06 2.79 43.71
N ALA A 207 14.19 2.06 43.65
CA ALA A 207 15.18 2.18 42.59
C ALA A 207 14.60 1.73 41.24
N GLN A 208 13.85 0.63 41.22
CA GLN A 208 13.19 0.12 40.02
C GLN A 208 12.11 1.07 39.52
N LEU A 209 11.33 1.69 40.41
CA LEU A 209 10.35 2.73 40.06
C LEU A 209 11.03 3.99 39.53
N ALA A 210 12.14 4.43 40.13
CA ALA A 210 12.91 5.56 39.62
C ALA A 210 13.46 5.27 38.21
N GLN A 211 13.96 4.06 37.98
CA GLN A 211 14.43 3.64 36.66
C GLN A 211 13.29 3.59 35.64
N MET A 212 12.14 3.00 35.99
CA MET A 212 10.96 3.03 35.13
C MET A 212 10.47 4.45 34.85
N ALA A 213 10.42 5.33 35.85
CA ALA A 213 10.00 6.72 35.65
C ALA A 213 10.96 7.47 34.71
N SER A 214 12.27 7.25 34.84
CA SER A 214 13.27 7.82 33.93
C SER A 214 13.11 7.31 32.49
N GLN A 215 12.82 6.01 32.32
CA GLN A 215 12.57 5.42 31.02
C GLN A 215 11.27 5.95 30.40
N LEU A 216 10.22 6.10 31.22
CA LEU A 216 8.94 6.64 30.78
C LEU A 216 9.08 8.12 30.36
N LYS A 217 9.92 8.88 31.08
CA LYS A 217 10.29 10.26 30.70
C LYS A 217 11.08 10.29 29.38
N ALA A 218 12.05 9.42 29.20
CA ALA A 218 12.80 9.32 27.94
C ALA A 218 11.88 8.95 26.76
N ASN A 219 10.95 8.01 26.98
CA ASN A 219 9.94 7.64 26.00
C ASN A 219 9.00 8.82 25.68
N ALA A 220 8.56 9.58 26.69
CA ALA A 220 7.71 10.75 26.49
C ALA A 220 8.41 11.85 25.68
N VAL A 221 9.68 12.13 25.97
CA VAL A 221 10.48 13.10 25.20
C VAL A 221 10.65 12.62 23.76
N HIS A 222 10.96 11.34 23.55
CA HIS A 222 11.05 10.75 22.22
C HIS A 222 9.72 10.90 21.46
N PHE A 223 8.59 10.56 22.07
CA PHE A 223 7.27 10.71 21.46
C PHE A 223 6.94 12.16 21.13
N SER A 224 7.25 13.13 22.00
CA SER A 224 7.04 14.55 21.66
C SER A 224 7.87 15.01 20.46
N SER A 225 9.11 14.50 20.31
CA SER A 225 9.97 14.84 19.19
C SER A 225 9.51 14.20 17.88
N THR A 226 8.95 12.98 17.94
CA THR A 226 8.34 12.32 16.79
C THR A 226 7.04 13.01 16.40
N LEU A 227 6.20 13.38 17.38
CA LEU A 227 4.96 14.11 17.11
C LEU A 227 5.21 15.47 16.45
N ALA A 228 6.25 16.20 16.86
CA ALA A 228 6.61 17.46 16.21
C ALA A 228 7.06 17.27 14.75
N LYS A 229 7.74 16.15 14.44
CA LYS A 229 8.09 15.79 13.06
C LYS A 229 6.86 15.39 12.26
N ASP A 230 5.98 14.59 12.87
CA ASP A 230 4.75 14.14 12.23
C ASP A 230 3.80 15.31 11.95
N GLU A 231 3.73 16.30 12.84
CA GLU A 231 2.98 17.54 12.61
C GLU A 231 3.50 18.29 11.37
N ALA A 232 4.83 18.42 11.22
CA ALA A 232 5.42 19.04 10.05
C ALA A 232 5.11 18.27 8.75
N LEU A 233 5.11 16.93 8.80
CA LEU A 233 4.71 16.09 7.66
C LEU A 233 3.23 16.23 7.33
N VAL A 234 2.36 16.38 8.33
CA VAL A 234 0.92 16.61 8.14
C VAL A 234 0.69 17.99 7.50
N GLN A 235 1.41 19.02 7.92
CA GLN A 235 1.33 20.36 7.31
C GLN A 235 1.79 20.35 5.85
N ASP A 236 2.91 19.70 5.52
CA ASP A 236 3.38 19.56 4.13
C ASP A 236 2.38 18.75 3.27
N ALA A 237 1.81 17.68 3.83
CA ALA A 237 0.76 16.92 3.15
C ALA A 237 -0.51 17.77 2.91
N GLN A 238 -0.89 18.61 3.88
CA GLN A 238 -2.00 19.53 3.76
C GLN A 238 -1.75 20.57 2.67
N GLU A 239 -0.58 21.21 2.64
CA GLU A 239 -0.21 22.20 1.61
C GLU A 239 -0.25 21.60 0.19
N LYS A 240 0.27 20.37 0.04
CA LYS A 240 0.20 19.63 -1.24
C LYS A 240 -1.23 19.30 -1.63
N LEU A 241 -2.07 18.95 -0.67
CA LEU A 241 -3.47 18.63 -0.92
C LEU A 241 -4.28 19.88 -1.29
N GLU A 242 -4.03 21.01 -0.64
CA GLU A 242 -4.62 22.30 -0.98
C GLU A 242 -4.21 22.75 -2.38
N THR A 243 -2.91 22.66 -2.71
CA THR A 243 -2.40 22.98 -4.05
C THR A 243 -3.04 22.10 -5.13
N ASN A 244 -3.10 20.78 -4.89
CA ASN A 244 -3.72 19.86 -5.85
C ASN A 244 -5.23 20.09 -5.99
N TYR A 245 -5.91 20.41 -4.89
CA TYR A 245 -7.33 20.74 -4.90
C TYR A 245 -7.61 22.01 -5.73
N ASP A 246 -6.78 23.03 -5.59
CA ASP A 246 -6.90 24.28 -6.37
C ASP A 246 -6.62 24.05 -7.86
N GLU A 247 -5.62 23.23 -8.20
CA GLU A 247 -5.38 22.81 -9.58
C GLU A 247 -6.59 22.07 -10.16
N MET A 248 -7.13 21.08 -9.43
CA MET A 248 -8.31 20.34 -9.87
C MET A 248 -9.53 21.25 -10.02
N LYS A 249 -9.70 22.24 -9.13
CA LYS A 249 -10.79 23.22 -9.23
C LYS A 249 -10.63 24.11 -10.46
N ARG A 250 -9.40 24.57 -10.75
CA ARG A 250 -9.09 25.36 -11.94
C ARG A 250 -9.32 24.58 -13.23
N GLU A 251 -8.93 23.31 -13.26
CA GLU A 251 -9.19 22.42 -14.38
C GLU A 251 -10.69 22.13 -14.56
N ARG A 252 -11.44 21.90 -13.46
CA ARG A 252 -12.90 21.74 -13.53
C ARG A 252 -13.58 22.96 -14.13
N VAL A 253 -13.16 24.16 -13.77
CA VAL A 253 -13.71 25.41 -14.36
C VAL A 253 -13.39 25.47 -15.86
N ARG A 254 -12.14 25.21 -16.25
CA ARG A 254 -11.77 25.17 -17.68
C ARG A 254 -12.57 24.13 -18.46
N VAL A 255 -12.68 22.90 -17.95
CA VAL A 255 -13.46 21.83 -18.58
C VAL A 255 -14.93 22.22 -18.69
N ARG A 256 -15.50 22.87 -17.67
CA ARG A 256 -16.87 23.38 -17.71
C ARG A 256 -17.04 24.44 -18.79
N ASP A 257 -16.09 25.37 -18.91
CA ASP A 257 -16.15 26.44 -19.92
C ASP A 257 -16.02 25.88 -21.34
N PHE A 258 -15.12 24.91 -21.56
CA PHE A 258 -15.00 24.21 -22.85
C PHE A 258 -16.24 23.37 -23.18
N ARG A 259 -16.86 22.73 -22.18
CA ARG A 259 -18.09 21.95 -22.35
C ARG A 259 -19.30 22.82 -22.66
N GLY A 260 -19.41 24.01 -22.04
CA GLY A 260 -20.44 25.00 -22.37
C GLY A 260 -20.28 25.54 -23.80
N LYS A 261 -19.04 25.80 -24.22
CA LYS A 261 -18.73 26.29 -25.57
C LYS A 261 -18.94 25.24 -26.66
N SER A 262 -18.60 23.98 -26.40
CA SER A 262 -18.83 22.88 -27.34
C SER A 262 -20.30 22.48 -27.46
N GLY A 263 -21.11 22.65 -26.40
CA GLY A 263 -22.55 22.38 -26.46
C GLY A 263 -23.33 23.44 -27.26
N GLY A 264 -22.85 24.69 -27.27
CA GLY A 264 -23.53 25.81 -27.94
C GLY A 264 -23.62 25.67 -29.46
N THR A 265 -22.59 25.15 -30.13
CA THR A 265 -22.62 24.94 -31.59
C THR A 265 -23.59 23.85 -31.99
N THR A 266 -23.70 22.76 -31.21
CA THR A 266 -24.71 21.71 -31.44
C THR A 266 -26.13 22.28 -31.30
N TRP A 267 -26.37 23.13 -30.31
CA TRP A 267 -27.67 23.79 -30.16
C TRP A 267 -28.02 24.69 -31.34
N LEU A 268 -27.06 25.48 -31.85
CA LEU A 268 -27.28 26.32 -33.03
C LEU A 268 -27.60 25.50 -34.28
N VAL A 269 -26.91 24.37 -34.50
CA VAL A 269 -27.21 23.46 -35.62
C VAL A 269 -28.61 22.87 -35.49
N VAL A 270 -28.99 22.40 -34.30
CA VAL A 270 -30.34 21.88 -34.03
C VAL A 270 -31.41 22.94 -34.28
N CYS A 271 -31.21 24.17 -33.81
CA CYS A 271 -32.12 25.30 -34.10
C CYS A 271 -32.24 25.57 -35.61
N SER A 272 -31.14 25.54 -36.36
CA SER A 272 -31.15 25.72 -37.82
C SER A 272 -32.00 24.65 -38.52
N VAL A 273 -31.84 23.39 -38.15
CA VAL A 273 -32.64 22.27 -38.70
C VAL A 273 -34.13 22.45 -38.40
N ILE A 274 -34.47 22.88 -37.18
CA ILE A 274 -35.87 23.14 -36.78
C ILE A 274 -36.48 24.26 -37.62
N VAL A 275 -35.75 25.34 -37.89
CA VAL A 275 -36.24 26.44 -38.73
C VAL A 275 -36.54 25.97 -40.16
N VAL A 276 -35.68 25.13 -40.73
CA VAL A 276 -35.90 24.53 -42.06
C VAL A 276 -37.12 23.60 -42.07
N LEU A 277 -37.34 22.82 -41.00
CA LEU A 277 -38.55 22.00 -40.87
C LEU A 277 -39.82 22.85 -40.80
N ILE A 278 -39.79 23.94 -40.02
CA ILE A 278 -40.94 24.84 -39.90
C ILE A 278 -41.24 25.50 -41.26
N SER A 279 -40.23 26.00 -41.97
CA SER A 279 -40.43 26.61 -43.29
C SER A 279 -41.00 25.62 -44.30
N PHE A 280 -40.56 24.36 -44.26
CA PHE A 280 -41.12 23.28 -45.08
C PHE A 280 -42.61 23.02 -44.77
N VAL A 281 -42.97 22.91 -43.49
CA VAL A 281 -44.37 22.73 -43.07
C VAL A 281 -45.24 23.90 -43.53
N VAL A 282 -44.77 25.14 -43.38
CA VAL A 282 -45.49 26.33 -43.84
C VAL A 282 -45.68 26.31 -45.36
N MET A 283 -44.65 25.96 -46.14
CA MET A 283 -44.75 25.87 -47.60
C MET A 283 -45.79 24.82 -48.03
N VAL A 284 -45.79 23.64 -47.40
CA VAL A 284 -46.79 22.59 -47.64
C VAL A 284 -48.19 23.06 -47.28
N PHE A 285 -48.34 23.77 -46.15
CA PHE A 285 -49.62 24.36 -45.75
C PHE A 285 -50.14 25.36 -46.79
N ILE A 286 -49.28 26.24 -47.31
CA ILE A 286 -49.66 27.22 -48.35
C ILE A 286 -50.13 26.50 -49.62
N ILE A 287 -49.39 25.50 -50.11
CA ILE A 287 -49.78 24.73 -51.30
C ILE A 287 -51.13 24.03 -51.08
N ARG A 288 -51.34 23.45 -49.89
CA ARG A 288 -52.57 22.72 -49.57
C ARG A 288 -53.77 23.64 -49.36
N TRP A 289 -53.57 24.87 -48.93
CA TRP A 289 -54.64 25.85 -48.80
C TRP A 289 -54.97 26.55 -50.12
N THR A 290 -53.95 26.74 -50.97
CA THR A 290 -54.10 27.41 -52.27
C THR A 290 -54.72 26.50 -53.33
N ARG A 291 -54.70 25.18 -53.12
CA ARG A 291 -55.29 24.18 -54.02
C ARG A 291 -56.61 23.66 -53.49
#